data_AF-A0A1G1NR72-F1
#
_entry.id   AF-A0A1G1NR72-F1
#
_cell.length_a   1.000
_cell.length_b   1.000
_cell.length_c   1.000
_cell.angle_alpha   90.00
_cell.angle_beta   90.00
_cell.angle_gamma   90.00
#
_symmetry.space_group_name_H-M   'P 1'
#
loop_
_entity.id
_entity.type
_entity.pdbx_description
1 polymer ?
#
loop_
_entity_poly.entity_id
_entity_poly.type
_entity_poly.pdbx_seq_one_letter_code
_entity_poly.pdbx_strand_id
1 'polypeptide(L)'
;MLYGCTTTQKGAAVGGLGGAALGGIIGHQSGHGAEGAVIGAAVGAISGAVVGEKLDKKFCPVCGAEYTASVQYCAKDGTELKFKQK
;
A
#
# COMPACT_ATOMS: atom_id res chain seq x y z
N MET A 1 12.64 13.23 -10.18
CA MET A 1 12.77 12.71 -8.80
C MET A 1 11.45 12.95 -8.08
N LEU A 2 10.65 11.90 -7.80
CA LEU A 2 9.34 12.01 -7.16
C LEU A 2 9.50 12.10 -5.63
N TYR A 3 10.13 13.17 -5.13
CA TYR A 3 10.53 13.35 -3.73
C TYR A 3 9.42 13.98 -2.84
N GLY A 4 8.15 13.76 -3.19
CA GLY A 4 7.01 14.41 -2.52
C GLY A 4 5.70 13.60 -2.55
N CYS A 5 5.75 12.30 -2.81
CA CYS A 5 4.56 11.46 -2.79
C CYS A 5 4.13 11.24 -1.32
N THR A 6 3.01 11.85 -0.92
CA THR A 6 2.40 11.61 0.40
C THR A 6 2.13 10.10 0.59
N THR A 7 1.96 9.62 1.84
CA THR A 7 1.63 8.19 2.10
C THR A 7 0.42 7.74 1.27
N THR A 8 -0.54 8.64 1.06
CA THR A 8 -1.71 8.49 0.19
C THR A 8 -1.33 8.26 -1.26
N GLN A 9 -0.45 9.09 -1.82
CA GLN A 9 -0.06 8.99 -3.23
C GLN A 9 0.80 7.74 -3.48
N LYS A 10 1.62 7.33 -2.49
CA LYS A 10 2.33 6.05 -2.50
C LYS A 10 1.36 4.86 -2.40
N GLY A 11 0.36 4.94 -1.54
CA GLY A 11 -0.69 3.92 -1.37
C GLY A 11 -1.61 3.80 -2.59
N ALA A 12 -1.96 4.91 -3.22
CA ALA A 12 -2.72 4.95 -4.46
C ALA A 12 -1.89 4.46 -5.66
N ALA A 13 -0.59 4.76 -5.71
CA ALA A 13 0.29 4.23 -6.76
C ALA A 13 0.48 2.71 -6.62
N VAL A 14 0.76 2.22 -5.42
CA VAL A 14 0.94 0.78 -5.16
C VAL A 14 -0.39 0.02 -5.28
N GLY A 15 -1.48 0.58 -4.74
CA GLY A 15 -2.82 0.00 -4.82
C GLY A 15 -3.41 0.06 -6.23
N GLY A 16 -3.11 1.11 -6.99
CA GLY A 16 -3.50 1.26 -8.39
C GLY A 16 -2.72 0.31 -9.29
N LEU A 17 -1.39 0.25 -9.19
CA LEU A 17 -0.57 -0.67 -9.98
C LEU A 17 -0.80 -2.14 -9.59
N GLY A 18 -0.88 -2.42 -8.28
CA GLY A 18 -1.19 -3.77 -7.77
C GLY A 18 -2.60 -4.20 -8.12
N GLY A 19 -3.60 -3.34 -7.94
CA GLY A 19 -4.99 -3.59 -8.28
C GLY A 19 -5.23 -3.74 -9.78
N ALA A 20 -4.52 -2.96 -10.62
CA ALA A 20 -4.57 -3.11 -12.07
C ALA A 20 -3.96 -4.43 -12.54
N ALA A 21 -2.83 -4.84 -11.97
CA ALA A 21 -2.20 -6.12 -12.30
C ALA A 21 -3.09 -7.30 -11.92
N LEU A 22 -3.59 -7.32 -10.68
CA LEU A 22 -4.48 -8.38 -10.19
C LEU A 22 -5.82 -8.38 -10.93
N GLY A 23 -6.44 -7.21 -11.12
CA GLY A 23 -7.70 -7.05 -11.86
C GLY A 23 -7.56 -7.42 -13.34
N GLY A 24 -6.41 -7.14 -13.96
CA GLY A 24 -6.10 -7.53 -15.33
C GLY A 24 -5.96 -9.04 -15.49
N ILE A 25 -5.27 -9.72 -14.56
CA ILE A 25 -5.15 -11.18 -14.56
C ILE A 25 -6.53 -11.84 -14.36
N ILE A 26 -7.29 -11.38 -13.37
CA ILE A 26 -8.62 -11.91 -13.06
C ILE A 26 -9.60 -11.68 -14.22
N GLY A 27 -9.60 -10.48 -14.80
CA GLY A 27 -10.45 -10.17 -15.96
C GLY A 27 -10.06 -10.97 -17.21
N HIS A 28 -8.77 -11.30 -17.38
CA HIS A 28 -8.30 -12.07 -18.54
C HIS A 28 -8.91 -13.47 -18.58
N GLN A 29 -9.12 -14.11 -17.42
CA GLN A 29 -9.78 -15.41 -17.31
C GLN A 29 -11.27 -15.37 -17.71
N SER A 30 -11.92 -14.21 -17.60
CA SER A 30 -13.31 -14.02 -18.02
C SER A 30 -13.45 -13.46 -19.44
N GLY A 31 -12.34 -13.37 -20.20
CA GLY A 31 -12.33 -12.78 -21.55
C GLY A 31 -12.42 -11.25 -21.58
N HIS A 32 -12.42 -10.59 -20.42
CA HIS A 32 -12.62 -9.14 -20.23
C HIS A 32 -11.45 -8.54 -19.42
N GLY A 33 -10.21 -8.87 -19.80
CA GLY A 33 -9.00 -8.45 -19.07
C GLY A 33 -8.81 -6.94 -18.99
N ALA A 34 -9.16 -6.21 -20.05
CA ALA A 34 -9.10 -4.75 -20.05
C ALA A 34 -10.09 -4.14 -19.06
N GLU A 35 -11.32 -4.67 -19.02
CA GLU A 35 -12.37 -4.19 -18.11
C GLU A 35 -12.03 -4.53 -16.65
N GLY A 36 -11.55 -5.75 -16.38
CA GLY A 36 -11.07 -6.15 -15.06
C GLY A 36 -9.87 -5.33 -14.58
N ALA A 37 -8.95 -4.97 -15.48
CA ALA A 37 -7.83 -4.09 -15.16
C ALA A 37 -8.28 -2.67 -14.83
N VAL A 38 -9.23 -2.10 -15.60
CA VAL A 38 -9.75 -0.74 -15.37
C VAL A 38 -10.54 -0.67 -14.06
N ILE A 39 -11.40 -1.65 -13.79
CA ILE A 39 -12.18 -1.72 -12.55
C ILE A 39 -11.24 -1.97 -11.36
N GLY A 40 -10.31 -2.91 -11.48
CA GLY A 40 -9.30 -3.20 -10.46
C GLY A 40 -8.38 -2.00 -10.18
N ALA A 41 -8.01 -1.24 -11.20
CA ALA A 41 -7.25 0.00 -11.07
C ALA A 41 -8.07 1.10 -10.39
N ALA A 42 -9.33 1.30 -10.79
CA ALA A 42 -10.21 2.32 -10.20
C ALA A 42 -10.49 2.00 -8.73
N VAL A 43 -10.94 0.78 -8.42
CA VAL A 43 -11.19 0.35 -7.04
C VAL A 43 -9.90 0.35 -6.24
N GLY A 44 -8.79 -0.14 -6.78
CA GLY A 44 -7.48 -0.14 -6.12
C GLY A 44 -6.93 1.26 -5.85
N ALA A 45 -7.16 2.22 -6.74
CA ALA A 45 -6.77 3.61 -6.56
C ALA A 45 -7.62 4.33 -5.50
N ILE A 46 -8.95 4.15 -5.52
CA ILE A 46 -9.87 4.74 -4.52
C ILE A 46 -9.57 4.15 -3.15
N SER A 47 -9.47 2.82 -3.07
CA SER A 47 -9.15 2.10 -1.83
C SER A 47 -7.77 2.49 -1.32
N GLY A 48 -6.76 2.54 -2.20
CA GLY A 48 -5.39 2.91 -1.87
C GLY A 48 -5.23 4.36 -1.42
N ALA A 49 -6.05 5.28 -1.94
CA ALA A 49 -6.11 6.66 -1.49
C ALA A 49 -6.75 6.74 -0.08
N VAL A 50 -7.93 6.14 0.13
CA VAL A 50 -8.62 6.18 1.42
C VAL A 50 -7.84 5.47 2.52
N VAL A 51 -7.24 4.32 2.21
CA VAL A 51 -6.42 3.53 3.15
C VAL A 51 -5.07 4.18 3.39
N GLY A 52 -4.45 4.79 2.36
CA GLY A 52 -3.16 5.47 2.49
C GLY A 52 -3.19 6.69 3.40
N GLU A 53 -4.33 7.37 3.52
CA GLU A 53 -4.52 8.46 4.50
C GLU A 53 -4.64 7.98 5.95
N LYS A 54 -5.09 6.73 6.15
CA LYS A 54 -5.39 6.16 7.46
C LYS A 54 -4.36 5.12 7.90
N LEU A 55 -3.34 4.87 7.07
CA LEU A 55 -2.36 3.82 7.31
C LEU A 55 -1.50 4.20 8.51
N ASP A 56 -1.60 3.41 9.58
CA ASP A 56 -0.76 3.61 10.75
C ASP A 56 0.70 3.24 10.42
N LYS A 57 1.63 4.05 10.91
CA LYS A 57 3.05 3.79 10.78
C LYS A 57 3.60 3.38 12.13
N LYS A 58 4.26 2.23 12.15
CA LYS A 58 5.01 1.81 13.31
C LYS A 58 6.44 2.29 13.19
N PHE A 59 7.07 2.61 14.31
CA PHE A 59 8.48 2.97 14.34
C PHE A 59 9.24 2.00 15.23
N CYS A 60 10.51 1.78 14.89
CA CYS A 60 11.40 1.01 15.73
C CYS A 60 11.97 1.93 16.81
N PRO A 61 11.71 1.69 18.11
CA PRO A 61 12.18 2.56 19.18
C PRO A 61 13.71 2.54 19.34
N VAL A 62 14.38 1.52 18.80
CA VAL A 62 15.84 1.35 18.90
C VAL A 62 16.58 2.09 17.79
N CYS A 63 16.14 1.96 16.53
CA CYS A 63 16.85 2.53 15.38
C CYS A 63 16.13 3.72 14.71
N GLY A 64 14.93 4.07 15.15
CA GLY A 64 14.16 5.21 14.62
C GLY A 64 13.59 5.02 13.21
N ALA A 65 13.76 3.85 12.59
CA ALA A 65 13.20 3.57 11.27
C ALA A 65 11.67 3.44 11.32
N GLU A 66 10.99 4.04 10.34
CA GLU A 66 9.55 3.93 10.13
C GLU A 66 9.21 2.73 9.23
N TYR A 67 8.25 1.94 9.67
CA TYR A 67 7.76 0.74 9.01
C TYR A 67 6.24 0.82 8.81
N THR A 68 5.75 0.16 7.77
CA THR A 68 4.30 -0.03 7.57
C THR A 68 3.71 -0.87 8.71
N ALA A 69 2.47 -0.61 9.14
CA ALA A 69 1.78 -1.34 10.20
C ALA A 69 1.75 -2.87 10.01
N SER A 70 1.93 -3.37 8.79
CA SER A 70 2.03 -4.81 8.49
C SER A 70 3.28 -5.48 9.06
N VAL A 71 4.34 -4.72 9.34
CA VAL A 71 5.55 -5.24 9.97
C VAL A 71 5.37 -5.16 11.49
N GLN A 72 5.47 -6.30 12.18
CA GLN A 72 5.33 -6.36 13.64
C GLN A 72 6.68 -6.30 14.36
N TYR A 73 7.74 -6.78 13.70
CA TYR A 73 9.09 -6.86 14.25
C TYR A 73 10.09 -6.07 13.40
N CYS A 74 11.00 -5.36 14.06
CA CYS A 74 12.06 -4.59 13.41
C CYS A 74 13.07 -5.56 12.74
N ALA A 75 13.26 -5.49 11.43
CA ALA A 75 14.10 -6.44 10.68
C ALA A 75 15.60 -6.40 11.04
N LYS A 76 16.04 -5.38 11.80
CA LYS A 76 17.42 -5.24 12.27
C LYS A 76 17.67 -5.95 13.61
N ASP A 77 16.72 -5.84 14.54
CA ASP A 77 16.91 -6.21 15.95
C ASP A 77 15.81 -7.12 16.52
N GLY A 78 14.80 -7.47 15.73
CA GLY A 78 13.66 -8.30 16.15
C GLY A 78 12.72 -7.63 17.17
N THR A 79 12.96 -6.37 17.54
CA THR A 79 12.14 -5.65 18.53
C THR A 79 10.75 -5.34 18.00
N GLU A 80 9.74 -5.39 18.88
CA GLU A 80 8.37 -5.04 18.53
C GLU A 80 8.26 -3.57 18.16
N LEU A 81 7.70 -3.32 16.98
CA LEU A 81 7.52 -1.98 16.47
C LEU A 81 6.36 -1.31 17.20
N LYS A 82 6.57 -0.08 17.70
CA LYS A 82 5.53 0.68 18.38
C LYS A 82 4.73 1.52 17.40
N PHE A 83 3.41 1.49 17.53
CA PHE A 83 2.52 2.37 16.79
C PHE A 83 2.79 3.81 17.20
N LYS A 84 2.97 4.70 16.22
CA LYS A 84 3.06 6.12 16.47
C LYS A 84 1.63 6.65 16.64
N GLN A 85 1.03 6.41 17.80
CA GLN A 85 -0.28 6.99 18.12
C GLN A 85 -0.20 8.50 17.98
N LYS A 86 -1.14 9.05 17.20
CA LYS A 86 -1.29 10.48 16.96
C LYS A 86 -1.90 11.18 18.16
#